data_AF-A0A5K1C203-F1
#
_entry.id   AF-A0A5K1C203-F1
#
_cell.length_a   1.000
_cell.length_b   1.000
_cell.length_c   1.000
_cell.angle_alpha   90.00
_cell.angle_beta   90.00
_cell.angle_gamma   90.00
#
_symmetry.space_group_name_H-M   'P 1'
#
loop_
_entity.id
_entity.type
_entity.pdbx_description
1 polymer ?
#
loop_
_entity_poly.entity_id
_entity_poly.type
_entity_poly.pdbx_seq_one_letter_code
_entity_poly.pdbx_strand_id
1 'polypeptide(L)' 'EQSGRFSENLREDVRGLLSLYEASQLASCEGETVLDEATAFSSEHLRARIGCMDQTMSRQVQHAIRFLSTEGFAG' A
#
# COMPACT_ATOMS: atom_id res chain seq x y z
N GLU A 1 7.94 -22.24 9.65
CA GLU A 1 7.29 -21.11 10.36
C GLU A 1 7.74 -19.75 9.80
N GLN A 2 7.31 -19.40 8.58
CA GLN A 2 7.34 -18.00 8.15
C GLN A 2 6.09 -17.37 8.74
N SER A 3 6.23 -16.68 9.87
CA SER A 3 5.17 -15.80 10.39
C SER A 3 4.64 -14.98 9.23
N GLY A 4 3.32 -14.98 9.00
CA GLY A 4 2.64 -14.22 7.93
C GLY A 4 2.76 -12.69 8.05
N ARG A 5 3.80 -12.21 8.73
CA ARG A 5 4.19 -10.82 8.83
C ARG A 5 5.05 -10.45 7.62
N PHE A 6 4.75 -9.31 7.03
CA PHE A 6 5.54 -8.72 5.96
C PHE A 6 7.02 -8.57 6.38
N SER A 7 7.92 -9.03 5.52
CA SER A 7 9.37 -8.97 5.75
C SER A 7 9.84 -7.53 6.00
N GLU A 8 10.80 -7.33 6.90
CA GLU A 8 11.38 -6.00 7.14
C GLU A 8 12.01 -5.40 5.87
N ASN A 9 12.58 -6.24 5.01
CA ASN A 9 13.08 -5.83 3.69
C ASN A 9 11.99 -5.21 2.80
N LEU A 10 10.73 -5.66 2.92
CA LEU A 10 9.60 -5.10 2.17
C LEU A 10 9.28 -3.68 2.64
N ARG A 11 9.54 -3.35 3.92
CA ARG A 11 9.35 -1.99 4.42
C ARG A 11 10.22 -0.99 3.67
N GLU A 12 11.42 -1.42 3.25
CA GLU A 12 12.40 -0.62 2.53
C GLU A 12 12.16 -0.55 1.02
N ASP A 13 11.45 -1.53 0.47
CA ASP A 13 11.06 -1.56 -0.93
C ASP A 13 9.78 -0.77 -1.19
N VAL A 14 9.95 0.51 -1.52
CA VAL A 14 8.86 1.42 -1.89
C VAL A 14 8.00 0.86 -3.03
N ARG A 15 8.60 0.19 -4.01
CA ARG A 15 7.84 -0.38 -5.14
C ARG A 15 7.06 -1.60 -4.70
N GLY A 16 7.67 -2.45 -3.87
CA GLY A 16 7.00 -3.59 -3.24
C GLY A 16 5.79 -3.16 -2.39
N LEU A 17 5.93 -2.10 -1.60
CA LEU A 17 4.82 -1.53 -0.82
C LEU A 17 3.73 -0.94 -1.71
N LEU A 18 4.11 -0.25 -2.79
CA LEU A 18 3.14 0.32 -3.74
C LEU A 18 2.36 -0.77 -4.46
N SER A 19 3.04 -1.80 -4.96
CA SER A 19 2.39 -2.95 -5.60
C SER A 19 1.51 -3.73 -4.62
N LEU A 20 1.93 -3.87 -3.36
CA LEU A 20 1.10 -4.50 -2.33
C LEU A 20 -0.17 -3.69 -2.05
N TYR A 21 -0.05 -2.36 -1.91
CA TYR A 21 -1.18 -1.46 -1.73
C TYR A 21 -2.16 -1.51 -2.91
N GLU A 22 -1.65 -1.51 -4.14
CA GLU A 22 -2.50 -1.62 -5.33
C GLU A 22 -3.19 -2.98 -5.40
N ALA A 23 -2.46 -4.07 -5.16
CA ALA A 23 -3.01 -5.42 -5.17
C ALA A 23 -4.04 -5.63 -4.05
N SER A 24 -3.80 -5.09 -2.86
CA SER A 24 -4.75 -5.19 -1.75
C SER A 24 -6.02 -4.42 -2.04
N GLN A 25 -5.93 -3.21 -2.59
CA GLN A 25 -7.11 -2.43 -3.00
C GLN A 25 -7.90 -3.09 -4.14
N LEU A 26 -7.23 -3.70 -5.12
CA LEU A 26 -7.89 -4.39 -6.23
C LEU A 26 -8.54 -5.72 -5.81
N ALA A 27 -7.95 -6.41 -4.84
CA ALA A 27 -8.47 -7.68 -4.33
C ALA A 27 -9.49 -7.50 -3.20
N SER A 28 -9.58 -6.31 -2.60
CA SER A 28 -10.44 -6.04 -1.44
C SER A 28 -11.91 -6.30 -1.78
N CYS A 29 -12.42 -7.43 -1.30
CA CYS A 29 -13.84 -7.75 -1.24
C CYS A 29 -14.31 -7.62 0.23
N GLU A 30 -15.57 -7.22 0.46
CA GLU A 30 -16.11 -7.09 1.82
C GLU A 30 -15.90 -8.39 2.63
N GLY A 31 -15.15 -8.28 3.73
CA GLY A 31 -14.91 -9.39 4.68
C GLY A 31 -13.49 -9.97 4.71
N GLU A 32 -12.56 -9.55 3.85
CA GLU A 32 -11.17 -10.01 3.91
C GLU A 32 -10.29 -9.17 4.85
N THR A 33 -10.05 -9.69 6.06
CA THR A 33 -9.22 -9.04 7.09
C THR A 33 -7.74 -8.94 6.70
N VAL A 34 -7.22 -9.90 5.94
CA VAL A 34 -5.81 -9.91 5.52
C VAL A 34 -5.50 -8.81 4.50
N LEU A 35 -6.45 -8.52 3.61
CA LEU A 35 -6.29 -7.45 2.62
C LEU A 35 -6.40 -6.07 3.25
N ASP A 36 -7.29 -5.90 4.24
CA ASP A 36 -7.38 -4.68 5.05
C ASP A 36 -6.07 -4.42 5.80
N GLU A 37 -5.49 -5.45 6.44
CA GLU A 37 -4.18 -5.36 7.09
C GLU A 37 -3.06 -5.02 6.09
N ALA A 38 -3.09 -5.59 4.88
CA ALA A 38 -2.11 -5.29 3.83
C ALA A 38 -2.22 -3.84 3.34
N THR A 39 -3.44 -3.32 3.16
CA THR A 39 -3.71 -1.93 2.81
C THR A 39 -3.22 -0.98 3.90
N ALA A 40 -3.54 -1.26 5.17
CA ALA A 40 -3.12 -0.45 6.30
C ALA A 40 -1.58 -0.42 6.41
N PHE A 41 -0.94 -1.58 6.38
CA PHE A 41 0.52 -1.73 6.48
C PHE A 41 1.26 -0.99 5.37
N SER A 42 0.85 -1.22 4.11
CA SER A 42 1.50 -0.61 2.96
C SER A 42 1.30 0.90 2.93
N SER A 43 0.08 1.39 3.16
CA SER A 43 -0.21 2.83 3.14
C SER A 43 0.51 3.61 4.24
N GLU A 44 0.63 3.05 5.45
CA GLU A 44 1.36 3.67 6.55
C GLU A 44 2.84 3.82 6.23
N HIS A 45 3.48 2.74 5.76
CA HIS A 45 4.90 2.76 5.41
C HIS A 45 5.22 3.64 4.19
N LEU A 46 4.31 3.69 3.20
CA LEU A 46 4.42 4.60 2.06
C LEU A 46 4.31 6.08 2.49
N ARG A 47 3.37 6.43 3.37
CA ARG A 47 3.22 7.79 3.90
C ARG A 47 4.42 8.22 4.74
N ALA A 48 4.93 7.33 5.60
CA ALA A 48 6.09 7.61 6.43
C ALA A 48 7.36 7.89 5.60
N ARG A 49 7.49 7.24 4.43
CA ARG A 49 8.67 7.37 3.57
C ARG A 49 8.52 8.41 2.46
N ILE A 50 7.32 8.92 2.18
CA ILE A 50 7.04 9.88 1.10
C ILE A 50 7.99 11.09 1.09
N GLY A 51 8.38 11.58 2.27
CA GLY A 51 9.29 12.73 2.42
C GLY A 51 10.76 12.42 2.13
N CYS A 52 11.15 11.14 2.14
CA CYS A 52 12.51 10.67 1.86
C CYS A 52 12.66 10.04 0.46
N MET A 53 11.57 9.99 -0.32
CA MET A 53 11.57 9.44 -1.68
C MET A 53 11.94 10.48 -2.72
N ASP A 54 12.41 10.00 -3.88
CA ASP A 54 12.56 10.81 -5.08
C ASP A 54 11.23 11.44 -5.51
N GLN A 55 11.30 12.62 -6.15
CA GLN A 55 10.11 13.41 -6.48
C GLN A 55 9.14 12.67 -7.40
N THR A 56 9.65 11.82 -8.30
CA THR A 56 8.84 10.98 -9.19
C THR A 56 8.10 9.90 -8.40
N MET A 57 8.80 9.24 -7.48
CA MET A 57 8.24 8.14 -6.67
C MET A 57 7.23 8.67 -5.65
N SER A 58 7.53 9.77 -4.96
CA SER A 58 6.60 10.37 -4.00
C SER A 58 5.29 10.79 -4.68
N ARG A 59 5.36 11.31 -5.92
CA ARG A 59 4.19 11.66 -6.72
C ARG A 59 3.36 10.43 -7.10
N GLN A 60 4.01 9.33 -7.49
CA GLN A 60 3.30 8.07 -7.78
C GLN A 60 2.60 7.51 -6.54
N VAL A 61 3.30 7.47 -5.41
CA VAL A 61 2.74 6.99 -4.13
C VAL A 61 1.58 7.86 -3.67
N GLN A 62 1.71 9.18 -3.74
CA GLN A 62 0.61 10.10 -3.42
C GLN A 62 -0.59 9.91 -4.35
N HIS A 63 -0.33 9.67 -5.64
CA HIS A 63 -1.39 9.44 -6.60
C HIS A 63 -2.13 8.12 -6.30
N ALA A 64 -1.41 7.02 -6.11
CA ALA A 64 -2.01 5.73 -5.76
C ALA A 64 -2.82 5.81 -4.47
N ILE A 65 -2.25 6.38 -3.40
CA ILE A 65 -2.94 6.53 -2.12
C ILE A 65 -4.19 7.39 -2.28
N ARG A 66 -4.10 8.53 -2.97
CA ARG A 66 -5.26 9.40 -3.18
C ARG A 66 -6.33 8.69 -4.01
N PHE A 67 -5.96 8.21 -5.20
CA PHE A 67 -6.88 7.70 -6.21
C PHE A 67 -7.56 6.40 -5.75
N LEU A 68 -6.79 5.43 -5.25
CA LEU A 68 -7.32 4.13 -4.80
C LEU A 68 -8.01 4.21 -3.43
N SER A 69 -7.76 5.25 -2.62
CA SER A 69 -8.59 5.52 -1.42
C SER A 69 -9.89 6.25 -1.77
N THR A 70 -9.97 6.97 -2.91
CA THR A 70 -11.21 7.65 -3.35
C THR A 70 -12.09 6.82 -4.27
N GLU A 71 -11.55 5.85 -5.00
CA GLU A 71 -12.34 4.96 -5.87
C GLU A 71 -12.94 3.75 -5.12
N GLY A 72 -13.24 3.93 -3.83
CA GLY A 72 -13.98 2.93 -3.04
C GLY A 72 -15.49 2.92 -3.28
N PHE A 73 -16.07 3.83 -4.08
CA PHE A 73 -17.51 3.81 -4.37
C PHE A 73 -17.87 4.73 -5.56
N ALA A 74 -17.84 4.21 -6.78
CA ALA A 74 -18.62 4.80 -7.88
C ALA A 74 -18.79 3.79 -9.03
N GLY A 75 -19.93 3.08 -9.04
CA GLY A 75 -20.44 2.37 -10.21
C GLY A 75 -20.89 0.95 -9.92
#